data_AF-A0A969Z4X4-F1
#
_entry.id   AF-A0A969Z4X4-F1
#
_cell.length_a   1.000
_cell.length_b   1.000
_cell.length_c   1.000
_cell.angle_alpha   90.00
_cell.angle_beta   90.00
_cell.angle_gamma   90.00
#
_symmetry.space_group_name_H-M   'P 1'
#
loop_
_entity.id
_entity.type
_entity.pdbx_description
1 polymer ?
#
loop_
_entity_poly.entity_id
_entity_poly.type
_entity_poly.pdbx_seq_one_letter_code
_entity_poly.pdbx_strand_id
1 'polypeptide(L)'
;MSFINAKTALENILAENEDFNNLNITVTSRALKNEEAIGNPTRKDYPLLRGKEVLLQVEIEGGLGQAFTSDPITYSGKIKDLLSLPLDKIGNNALFVATLNAVLQKLGLVSNTKHCINDEPEDCGQKISNYI
;
A
#
# COMPACT_ATOMS: atom_id res chain seq x y z
N MET A 1 6.44 0.43 -24.22
CA MET A 1 6.11 -0.19 -22.91
C MET A 1 4.61 -0.21 -22.78
N SER A 2 4.04 -1.35 -22.40
CA SER A 2 2.64 -1.41 -21.99
C SER A 2 2.56 -1.06 -20.51
N PHE A 3 1.70 -0.13 -20.13
CA PHE A 3 1.44 0.19 -18.73
C PHE A 3 0.35 -0.74 -18.20
N ILE A 4 0.57 -1.34 -17.03
CA ILE A 4 -0.42 -2.16 -16.33
C ILE A 4 -0.81 -1.49 -15.01
N ASN A 5 -2.01 -1.76 -14.53
CA ASN A 5 -2.47 -1.27 -13.22
C ASN A 5 -2.09 -2.25 -12.09
N ALA A 6 -2.25 -1.80 -10.84
CA ALA A 6 -1.88 -2.59 -9.66
C ALA A 6 -2.68 -3.89 -9.50
N LYS A 7 -3.95 -3.92 -9.93
CA LYS A 7 -4.76 -5.15 -9.92
C LYS A 7 -4.18 -6.19 -10.87
N THR A 8 -3.88 -5.81 -12.12
CA THR A 8 -3.26 -6.71 -13.10
C THR A 8 -1.88 -7.16 -12.65
N ALA A 9 -1.07 -6.28 -12.06
CA ALA A 9 0.22 -6.66 -11.48
C ALA A 9 0.07 -7.68 -10.35
N LEU A 10 -0.91 -7.48 -9.46
CA LEU A 10 -1.23 -8.41 -8.38
C LEU A 10 -1.71 -9.76 -8.92
N GLU A 11 -2.61 -9.76 -9.91
CA GLU A 11 -3.08 -10.97 -10.61
C GLU A 11 -1.91 -11.79 -11.18
N ASN A 12 -0.96 -11.13 -11.85
CA ASN A 12 0.21 -11.80 -12.43
C ASN A 12 1.09 -12.42 -11.34
N ILE A 13 1.40 -11.67 -10.27
CA ILE A 13 2.22 -12.18 -9.16
C ILE A 13 1.56 -13.38 -8.50
N LEU A 14 0.24 -13.33 -8.28
CA LEU A 14 -0.48 -14.46 -7.69
C LEU A 14 -0.48 -15.68 -8.61
N ALA A 15 -0.62 -15.48 -9.92
CA ALA A 15 -0.53 -16.55 -10.93
C ALA A 15 0.85 -17.22 -10.96
N GLU A 16 1.94 -16.46 -10.78
CA GLU A 16 3.32 -16.97 -10.75
C GLU A 16 3.67 -17.68 -9.43
N ASN A 17 2.88 -17.47 -8.38
CA ASN A 17 3.13 -18.00 -7.03
C ASN A 17 1.94 -18.87 -6.60
N GLU A 18 1.83 -20.09 -7.12
CA GLU A 18 0.68 -20.98 -6.87
C GLU A 18 0.39 -21.23 -5.37
N ASP A 19 1.43 -21.21 -4.53
CA ASP A 19 1.26 -21.26 -3.07
C ASP A 19 0.37 -20.12 -2.57
N PHE A 20 0.54 -18.89 -3.08
CA PHE A 20 -0.30 -17.74 -2.77
C PHE A 20 -1.71 -17.85 -3.36
N ASN A 21 -1.87 -18.47 -4.53
CA ASN A 21 -3.18 -18.72 -5.14
C ASN A 21 -4.04 -19.72 -4.35
N ASN A 22 -3.41 -20.72 -3.73
CA ASN A 22 -4.10 -21.69 -2.88
C ASN A 22 -4.33 -21.20 -1.45
N LEU A 23 -3.65 -20.12 -1.04
CA LEU A 23 -3.68 -19.67 0.33
C LEU A 23 -4.95 -18.87 0.63
N ASN A 24 -5.56 -19.22 1.77
CA ASN A 24 -6.54 -18.41 2.48
C ASN A 24 -5.87 -17.14 3.07
N ILE A 25 -5.06 -16.41 2.27
CA ILE A 25 -4.39 -15.19 2.72
C ILE A 25 -5.46 -14.16 2.99
N THR A 26 -5.68 -13.92 4.28
CA THR A 26 -6.53 -12.85 4.74
C THR A 26 -5.79 -11.53 4.58
N VAL A 27 -6.39 -10.64 3.81
CA VAL A 27 -6.00 -9.25 3.68
C VAL A 27 -6.84 -8.46 4.67
N THR A 28 -6.19 -7.69 5.53
CA THR A 28 -6.85 -6.70 6.40
C THR A 28 -6.37 -5.31 6.04
N SER A 29 -7.29 -4.36 5.87
CA SER A 29 -6.95 -2.96 5.64
C SER A 29 -7.48 -2.04 6.73
N ARG A 30 -6.74 -0.97 7.00
CA ARG A 30 -7.17 0.13 7.87
C ARG A 30 -6.51 1.44 7.47
N ALA A 31 -7.20 2.56 7.68
CA ALA A 31 -6.57 3.87 7.63
C ALA A 31 -5.72 4.09 8.88
N LEU A 32 -4.51 4.61 8.71
CA LEU A 32 -3.64 4.99 9.82
C LEU A 32 -4.00 6.37 10.37
N LYS A 33 -3.81 6.56 11.68
CA LYS A 33 -3.83 7.89 12.30
C LYS A 33 -2.57 8.68 11.89
N ASN A 34 -2.62 10.00 11.97
CA ASN A 34 -1.49 10.87 11.62
C ASN A 34 -0.19 10.48 12.35
N GLU A 35 -0.26 10.21 13.65
CA GLU A 35 0.88 9.76 14.47
C GLU A 35 1.48 8.44 13.94
N GLU A 36 0.65 7.50 13.46
CA GLU A 36 1.12 6.24 12.87
C GLU A 36 1.62 6.40 11.43
N ALA A 37 1.04 7.33 10.68
CA ALA A 37 1.29 7.51 9.25
C ALA A 37 2.53 8.36 8.96
N ILE A 38 2.77 9.40 9.76
CA ILE A 38 3.88 10.35 9.56
C ILE A 38 4.55 10.79 10.88
N GLY A 39 4.04 10.37 12.05
CA GLY A 39 4.60 10.79 13.34
C GLY A 39 4.44 12.28 13.59
N ASN A 40 5.49 12.92 14.09
CA ASN A 40 5.53 14.33 14.46
C ASN A 40 6.66 15.08 13.71
N PRO A 41 6.56 15.25 12.38
CA PRO A 41 7.55 15.99 11.59
C PRO A 41 7.67 17.45 12.00
N THR A 42 8.83 18.06 11.81
CA THR A 42 9.08 19.49 11.95
C THR A 42 8.24 20.27 10.93
N ARG A 43 8.26 19.83 9.66
CA ARG A 43 7.42 20.39 8.58
C ARG A 43 5.94 20.05 8.81
N LYS A 44 5.04 21.04 8.72
CA LYS A 44 3.62 20.91 9.14
C LYS A 44 2.57 20.98 8.02
N ASP A 45 2.98 21.17 6.77
CA ASP A 45 2.08 21.32 5.63
C ASP A 45 1.77 20.03 4.87
N TYR A 46 2.21 18.87 5.38
CA TYR A 46 1.92 17.56 4.79
C TYR A 46 0.41 17.29 4.66
N PRO A 47 -0.05 16.74 3.51
CA PRO A 47 -1.45 16.35 3.31
C PRO A 47 -1.99 15.40 4.39
N LEU A 48 -1.16 14.46 4.88
CA LEU A 48 -1.49 13.56 5.98
C LEU A 48 -1.88 14.31 7.25
N LEU A 49 -1.11 15.33 7.64
CA LEU A 49 -1.40 16.13 8.85
C LEU A 49 -2.69 16.94 8.71
N ARG A 50 -3.04 17.34 7.48
CA ARG A 50 -4.23 18.15 7.17
C ARG A 50 -5.48 17.31 6.92
N GLY A 51 -5.39 15.99 6.95
CA GLY A 51 -6.51 15.08 6.70
C GLY A 51 -7.04 15.12 5.26
N LYS A 52 -6.26 15.65 4.32
CA LYS A 52 -6.63 15.64 2.89
C LYS A 52 -6.37 14.29 2.24
N GLU A 53 -5.42 13.56 2.79
CA GLU A 53 -5.03 12.22 2.41
C GLU A 53 -4.79 11.42 3.68
N VAL A 54 -4.93 10.10 3.58
CA VAL A 54 -4.56 9.16 4.62
C VAL A 54 -3.68 8.07 4.05
N LEU A 55 -2.95 7.40 4.93
CA LEU A 55 -2.17 6.22 4.57
C LEU A 55 -2.99 4.97 4.88
N LEU A 56 -3.41 4.26 3.83
CA LEU A 56 -4.08 2.97 3.94
C LEU A 56 -3.01 1.90 4.16
N GLN A 57 -3.08 1.19 5.29
CA GLN A 57 -2.24 0.04 5.56
C GLN A 57 -3.01 -1.24 5.27
N VAL A 58 -2.35 -2.14 4.54
CA VAL A 58 -2.76 -3.52 4.33
C VAL A 58 -1.76 -4.43 5.02
N GLU A 59 -2.29 -5.40 5.75
CA GLU A 59 -1.53 -6.50 6.33
C GLU A 59 -2.02 -7.83 5.75
N ILE A 60 -1.06 -8.69 5.49
CA ILE A 60 -1.24 -10.12 5.24
C ILE A 60 -0.31 -10.87 6.18
N GLU A 61 -0.51 -12.17 6.35
CA GLU A 61 0.42 -12.98 7.14
C GLU A 61 1.84 -12.90 6.56
N GLY A 62 2.77 -12.26 7.28
CA GLY A 62 4.16 -12.10 6.86
C GLY A 62 4.42 -10.96 5.86
N GLY A 63 3.45 -10.06 5.62
CA GLY A 63 3.63 -8.92 4.73
C GLY A 63 2.80 -7.71 5.12
N LEU A 64 3.34 -6.52 4.89
CA LEU A 64 2.70 -5.24 5.17
C LEU A 64 2.99 -4.27 4.03
N GLY A 65 1.95 -3.60 3.54
CA GLY A 65 2.06 -2.60 2.49
C GLY A 65 1.17 -1.40 2.75
N GLN A 66 1.63 -0.23 2.31
CA GLN A 66 0.90 1.02 2.48
C GLN A 66 0.67 1.72 1.14
N ALA A 67 -0.42 2.49 1.04
CA ALA A 67 -0.72 3.36 -0.09
C ALA A 67 -1.47 4.62 0.37
N PHE A 68 -1.16 5.76 -0.26
CA PHE A 68 -1.90 7.00 -0.02
C PHE A 68 -3.27 6.97 -0.70
N THR A 69 -4.28 7.56 -0.04
CA THR A 69 -5.61 7.73 -0.61
C THR A 69 -6.37 8.88 0.04
N SER A 70 -7.26 9.52 -0.71
CA SER A 70 -8.27 10.43 -0.16
C SER A 70 -9.59 9.72 0.20
N ASP A 71 -9.72 8.45 -0.16
CA ASP A 71 -10.93 7.61 0.04
C ASP A 71 -10.52 6.28 0.70
N PRO A 72 -10.23 6.25 2.01
CA PRO A 72 -9.83 5.03 2.69
C PRO A 72 -10.98 4.04 2.81
N ILE A 73 -10.69 2.77 2.53
CA ILE A 73 -11.63 1.68 2.70
C ILE A 73 -11.10 0.63 3.67
N THR A 74 -11.98 0.14 4.54
CA THR A 74 -11.71 -1.04 5.36
C THR A 74 -12.09 -2.30 4.58
N TYR A 75 -11.21 -3.29 4.59
CA TYR A 75 -11.39 -4.56 3.94
C TYR A 75 -10.88 -5.68 4.86
N SER A 76 -11.61 -6.80 4.90
CA SER A 76 -11.16 -8.03 5.53
C SER A 76 -11.69 -9.19 4.70
N GLY A 77 -10.81 -9.96 4.08
CA GLY A 77 -11.21 -11.02 3.15
C GLY A 77 -10.03 -11.70 2.49
N LYS A 78 -10.31 -12.70 1.64
CA LYS A 78 -9.23 -13.41 0.94
C LYS A 78 -8.71 -12.56 -0.21
N ILE A 79 -7.40 -12.64 -0.45
CA ILE A 79 -6.76 -11.90 -1.55
C ILE A 79 -7.39 -12.17 -2.92
N LYS A 80 -7.88 -13.40 -3.17
CA LYS A 80 -8.60 -13.75 -4.40
C LYS A 80 -9.93 -13.02 -4.55
N ASP A 81 -10.64 -12.80 -3.44
CA ASP A 81 -11.95 -12.14 -3.45
C ASP A 81 -11.76 -10.64 -3.68
N LEU A 82 -10.65 -10.08 -3.21
CA LEU A 82 -10.23 -8.70 -3.46
C LEU A 82 -10.07 -8.41 -4.97
N LEU A 83 -9.62 -9.39 -5.77
CA LEU A 83 -9.51 -9.24 -7.23
C LEU A 83 -10.86 -9.00 -7.94
N SER A 84 -11.98 -9.34 -7.28
CA SER A 84 -13.31 -9.06 -7.83
C SER A 84 -13.75 -7.59 -7.67
N LEU A 85 -13.03 -6.80 -6.86
CA LEU A 85 -13.39 -5.41 -6.62
C LEU A 85 -13.24 -4.55 -7.91
N PRO A 86 -14.16 -3.59 -8.14
CA PRO A 86 -14.10 -2.71 -9.30
C PRO A 86 -13.01 -1.64 -9.12
N LEU A 87 -12.43 -1.16 -10.22
CA LEU A 87 -11.37 -0.14 -10.23
C LEU A 87 -11.90 1.30 -10.39
N ASP A 88 -13.22 1.47 -10.35
CA ASP A 88 -13.91 2.75 -10.52
C ASP A 88 -13.82 3.65 -9.27
N LYS A 89 -13.37 3.12 -8.14
CA LYS A 89 -13.17 3.84 -6.88
C LYS A 89 -11.69 4.01 -6.54
N ILE A 90 -11.31 5.22 -6.15
CA ILE A 90 -9.96 5.57 -5.71
C ILE A 90 -9.55 4.71 -4.50
N GLY A 91 -10.45 4.46 -3.55
CA GLY A 91 -10.18 3.59 -2.42
C GLY A 91 -9.82 2.15 -2.81
N ASN A 92 -10.50 1.59 -3.81
CA ASN A 92 -10.17 0.25 -4.31
C ASN A 92 -8.78 0.25 -4.97
N ASN A 93 -8.45 1.27 -5.76
CA ASN A 93 -7.11 1.40 -6.35
C ASN A 93 -6.01 1.45 -5.28
N ALA A 94 -6.21 2.24 -4.22
CA ALA A 94 -5.28 2.29 -3.10
C ALA A 94 -5.17 0.95 -2.37
N LEU A 95 -6.29 0.24 -2.17
CA LEU A 95 -6.30 -1.10 -1.59
C LEU A 95 -5.50 -2.10 -2.44
N PHE A 96 -5.64 -2.06 -3.77
CA PHE A 96 -4.84 -2.90 -4.68
C PHE A 96 -3.35 -2.58 -4.58
N VAL A 97 -2.96 -1.30 -4.56
CA VAL A 97 -1.55 -0.89 -4.42
C VAL A 97 -0.98 -1.32 -3.06
N ALA A 98 -1.70 -1.08 -1.96
CA ALA A 98 -1.26 -1.48 -0.63
C ALA A 98 -1.13 -3.01 -0.50
N THR A 99 -2.08 -3.76 -1.09
CA THR A 99 -2.03 -5.24 -1.13
C THR A 99 -0.84 -5.74 -1.96
N LEU A 100 -0.61 -5.15 -3.13
CA LEU A 100 0.55 -5.47 -3.98
C LEU A 100 1.86 -5.22 -3.22
N ASN A 101 1.97 -4.08 -2.54
CA ASN A 101 3.13 -3.77 -1.70
C ASN A 101 3.32 -4.83 -0.59
N ALA A 102 2.25 -5.25 0.09
CA ALA A 102 2.31 -6.26 1.15
C ALA A 102 2.77 -7.63 0.61
N VAL A 103 2.25 -8.05 -0.55
CA VAL A 103 2.63 -9.31 -1.21
C VAL A 103 4.09 -9.27 -1.66
N LEU A 104 4.51 -8.21 -2.35
CA LEU A 104 5.88 -8.06 -2.81
C LEU A 104 6.88 -8.02 -1.65
N GLN A 105 6.52 -7.38 -0.53
CA GLN A 105 7.34 -7.40 0.68
C GLN A 105 7.47 -8.82 1.23
N LYS A 106 6.35 -9.55 1.33
CA LYS A 106 6.36 -10.94 1.80
C LYS A 106 7.22 -11.85 0.93
N LEU A 107 7.22 -11.63 -0.38
CA LEU A 107 8.06 -12.36 -1.34
C LEU A 107 9.54 -11.93 -1.29
N GLY A 108 9.89 -10.91 -0.52
CA GLY A 108 11.26 -10.38 -0.43
C GLY A 108 11.71 -9.63 -1.69
N LEU A 109 10.79 -9.31 -2.60
CA LEU A 109 11.10 -8.63 -3.87
C LEU A 109 11.29 -7.12 -3.69
N VAL A 110 10.65 -6.55 -2.67
CA VAL A 110 10.80 -5.14 -2.31
C VAL A 110 10.99 -5.01 -0.81
N SER A 111 11.73 -3.96 -0.44
CA SER A 111 11.82 -3.47 0.94
C SER A 111 11.21 -2.06 1.02
N ASN A 112 10.91 -1.58 2.22
CA ASN A 112 10.43 -0.20 2.46
C ASN A 112 9.03 0.11 1.91
N THR A 113 8.09 -0.80 2.13
CA THR A 113 6.66 -0.62 1.80
C THR A 113 5.87 0.17 2.84
N LYS A 114 6.58 0.74 3.82
CA LYS A 114 6.07 1.63 4.86
C LYS A 114 6.58 3.04 4.62
N HIS A 115 5.73 4.03 4.80
CA HIS A 115 6.11 5.42 4.70
C HIS A 115 7.06 5.82 5.82
N CYS A 116 7.90 6.80 5.51
CA CYS A 116 8.81 7.46 6.43
C CYS A 116 8.06 8.21 7.53
N ILE A 117 8.67 8.34 8.71
CA ILE A 117 8.07 9.02 9.87
C ILE A 117 8.93 10.18 10.36
N ASN A 118 8.30 11.13 11.05
CA ASN A 118 8.92 12.36 11.53
C ASN A 118 9.61 13.10 10.38
N ASP A 119 10.89 13.46 10.52
CA ASP A 119 11.63 14.24 9.51
C ASP A 119 12.20 13.39 8.35
N GLU A 120 12.09 12.06 8.43
CA GLU A 120 12.56 11.16 7.37
C GLU A 120 11.94 11.39 5.97
N PRO A 121 10.70 11.88 5.79
CA PRO A 121 10.17 12.21 4.47
C PRO A 121 11.02 13.26 3.73
N GLU A 122 11.68 14.19 4.43
CA GLU A 122 12.59 15.16 3.79
C GLU A 122 13.86 14.47 3.28
N ASP A 123 14.46 13.60 4.10
CA ASP A 123 15.60 12.79 3.71
C ASP A 123 15.26 11.86 2.53
N CYS A 124 14.08 11.26 2.56
CA CYS A 124 13.58 10.39 1.49
C CYS A 124 13.40 11.18 0.19
N GLY A 125 12.82 12.39 0.28
CA GLY A 125 12.68 13.31 -0.86
C GLY A 125 14.03 13.72 -1.47
N GLN A 126 15.05 13.96 -0.64
CA GLN A 126 16.39 14.29 -1.13
C GLN A 126 17.11 13.09 -1.76
N LYS A 127 16.81 11.86 -1.32
CA LYS A 127 17.35 10.64 -1.93
C LYS A 127 16.69 10.34 -3.27
N ILE A 128 15.36 10.44 -3.36
CA ILE A 128 14.62 10.11 -4.58
C ILE A 128 14.92 11.11 -5.70
N SER A 129 15.20 12.38 -5.38
CA SER A 129 15.57 13.41 -6.37
C SER A 129 16.85 13.08 -7.15
N ASN A 130 17.69 12.16 -6.66
CA ASN A 130 18.88 11.70 -7.39
C ASN A 130 18.55 10.69 -8.51
N TYR A 131 17.31 10.23 -8.62
CA TYR A 131 16.87 9.19 -9.56
C TYR A 131 15.77 9.63 -10.52
N ILE A 132 15.31 10.89 -10.43
CA ILE A 132 14.31 11.51 -11.31
C ILE A 132 14.92 12.66 -12.10
#